data_AF-A0A925G588-F1
#
_entry.id   AF-A0A925G588-F1
#
_cell.length_a   1.000
_cell.length_b   1.000
_cell.length_c   1.000
_cell.angle_alpha   90.00
_cell.angle_beta   90.00
_cell.angle_gamma   90.00
#
_symmetry.space_group_name_H-M   'P 1'
#
loop_
_entity.id
_entity.type
_entity.pdbx_description
1 polymer ?
#
loop_
_entity_poly.entity_id
_entity_poly.type
_entity_poly.pdbx_seq_one_letter_code
_entity_poly.pdbx_strand_id
1 'polypeptide(L)'
;MAKEAFYFTHDYGSRNDPKMQKVLMKMGHEGKSVYWDLVEMLYEEGGYLRVSECDNYAFAIRTEASTISRLINDFDLFINDGEKF
;
A
#
# COMPACT_ATOMS: atom_id res chain seq x y z
N MET A 1 22.99 -11.25 -17.61
CA MET A 1 22.36 -9.91 -17.66
C MET A 1 22.09 -9.50 -16.23
N ALA A 2 22.57 -8.35 -15.78
CA ALA A 2 22.16 -7.82 -14.49
C ALA A 2 20.64 -7.58 -14.54
N LYS A 3 19.92 -7.87 -13.45
CA LYS A 3 18.48 -7.59 -13.37
C LYS A 3 18.30 -6.08 -13.44
N GLU A 4 17.46 -5.59 -14.34
CA GLU A 4 16.98 -4.20 -14.32
C GLU A 4 16.35 -3.94 -12.94
N ALA A 5 16.84 -2.92 -12.24
CA ALA A 5 16.35 -2.53 -10.92
C ALA A 5 15.71 -1.15 -11.01
N PHE A 6 14.42 -1.08 -10.68
CA PHE A 6 13.67 0.17 -10.63
C PHE A 6 13.68 0.68 -9.18
N TYR A 7 14.02 1.96 -8.99
CA TYR A 7 14.05 2.61 -7.69
C TYR A 7 13.18 3.86 -7.73
N PHE A 8 12.36 4.07 -6.70
CA PHE A 8 11.63 5.31 -6.49
C PHE A 8 12.07 5.97 -5.18
N THR A 9 12.05 7.31 -5.17
CA THR A 9 12.36 8.09 -3.97
C THR A 9 11.25 7.90 -2.94
N HIS A 10 11.62 7.57 -1.71
CA HIS A 10 10.70 7.50 -0.57
C HIS A 10 11.36 8.07 0.68
N ASP A 11 10.53 8.41 1.67
CA ASP A 11 11.02 8.88 2.97
C ASP A 11 11.78 7.77 3.71
N TYR A 12 13.07 8.02 3.97
CA TYR A 12 13.95 7.16 4.79
C TYR A 12 13.38 6.92 6.19
N GLY A 13 12.62 7.89 6.71
CA GLY A 13 11.99 7.87 8.02
C GLY A 13 10.63 7.16 8.08
N SER A 14 10.10 6.63 6.97
CA SER A 14 8.72 6.11 6.89
C SER A 14 8.39 5.06 7.96
N ARG A 15 9.37 4.26 8.38
CA ARG A 15 9.17 3.30 9.49
C ARG A 15 8.79 3.96 10.82
N ASN A 16 9.13 5.23 11.04
CA ASN A 16 8.83 6.01 12.24
C ASN A 16 7.63 6.95 12.06
N ASP A 17 7.04 7.00 10.86
CA ASP A 17 5.85 7.80 10.62
C ASP A 17 4.71 7.35 11.58
N PRO A 18 4.03 8.28 12.28
CA PRO A 18 2.97 7.93 13.21
C PRO A 18 1.83 7.10 12.59
N LYS A 19 1.49 7.30 11.31
CA LYS A 19 0.51 6.50 10.57
C LYS A 19 1.00 5.07 10.37
N MET A 20 2.27 4.90 9.98
CA MET A 20 2.88 3.58 9.84
C MET A 20 3.06 2.85 11.18
N GLN A 21 3.32 3.58 12.27
CA GLN A 21 3.32 3.02 13.62
C GLN A 21 1.92 2.54 14.04
N LYS A 22 0.84 3.24 13.64
CA LYS A 22 -0.53 2.78 13.86
C LYS A 22 -0.84 1.51 13.07
N VAL A 23 -0.39 1.41 11.81
CA VAL A 23 -0.51 0.16 11.02
C VAL A 23 0.19 -0.97 11.76
N LEU A 24 1.44 -0.77 12.18
CA LEU A 24 2.20 -1.77 12.93
C LEU A 24 1.45 -2.23 14.18
N MET A 25 0.90 -1.29 14.95
CA MET A 25 0.17 -1.57 16.18
C MET A 25 -1.12 -2.39 15.93
N LYS A 26 -1.81 -2.18 14.80
CA LYS A 26 -3.13 -2.76 14.53
C LYS A 26 -3.12 -3.97 13.59
N MET A 27 -2.10 -4.10 12.75
CA MET A 27 -2.01 -5.05 11.64
C MET A 27 -0.66 -5.75 11.58
N GLY A 28 0.26 -5.45 12.51
CA GLY A 28 1.58 -6.06 12.55
C GLY A 28 2.43 -5.73 11.32
N HIS A 29 3.42 -6.57 11.06
CA HIS A 29 4.28 -6.43 9.88
C HIS A 29 3.56 -6.74 8.58
N GLU A 30 2.52 -7.57 8.60
CA GLU A 30 1.71 -7.88 7.42
C GLU A 30 1.11 -6.60 6.82
N GLY A 31 0.40 -5.80 7.62
CA GLY A 31 -0.17 -4.54 7.13
C GLY A 31 0.88 -3.55 6.60
N LYS A 32 2.08 -3.55 7.18
CA LYS A 32 3.19 -2.71 6.68
C LYS A 32 3.70 -3.20 5.33
N SER A 33 3.87 -4.50 5.15
CA SER A 33 4.31 -5.08 3.89
C SER A 33 3.29 -4.79 2.79
N VAL A 34 2.00 -5.04 3.06
CA VAL A 34 0.91 -4.76 2.11
C VAL A 34 0.84 -3.29 1.73
N TYR A 35 1.07 -2.36 2.68
CA TYR A 35 1.18 -0.95 2.36
C TYR A 35 2.27 -0.67 1.32
N TRP A 36 3.46 -1.26 1.47
CA TRP A 36 4.55 -1.05 0.52
C TRP A 36 4.27 -1.69 -0.84
N ASP A 37 3.65 -2.87 -0.87
CA ASP A 37 3.21 -3.50 -2.12
C ASP A 37 2.21 -2.59 -2.88
N LEU A 38 1.28 -1.94 -2.16
CA LEU A 38 0.34 -0.97 -2.76
C LEU A 38 1.04 0.29 -3.26
N VAL A 39 2.05 0.80 -2.54
CA VAL A 39 2.86 1.94 -2.99
C VAL A 39 3.61 1.60 -4.28
N GLU A 40 4.19 0.40 -4.39
CA GLU A 40 4.84 -0.06 -5.62
C GLU A 40 3.86 -0.11 -6.79
N MET A 41 2.67 -0.71 -6.58
CA MET A 41 1.60 -0.73 -7.57
C MET A 41 1.16 0.67 -8.00
N LEU A 42 1.07 1.63 -7.06
CA LEU A 42 0.77 3.03 -7.39
C LEU A 42 1.82 3.63 -8.33
N TYR A 43 3.11 3.36 -8.11
CA TYR A 43 4.17 3.81 -9.01
C TYR A 43 4.08 3.15 -10.39
N GLU A 44 3.69 1.88 -10.46
CA GLU A 44 3.50 1.15 -11.71
C GLU A 44 2.29 1.68 -12.52
N GLU A 45 1.21 2.07 -11.85
CA GLU A 45 -0.06 2.49 -12.47
C GLU A 45 -0.22 4.02 -12.61
N GLY A 46 0.83 4.80 -12.38
CA GLY A 46 0.82 6.25 -12.62
C GLY A 46 0.21 7.08 -11.49
N GLY A 47 0.17 6.54 -10.27
CA GLY A 47 -0.09 7.27 -9.03
C GLY A 47 -1.50 7.12 -8.46
N TYR A 48 -2.33 6.23 -9.00
CA TYR A 48 -3.62 5.87 -8.41
C TYR A 48 -3.96 4.40 -8.65
N LEU A 49 -4.74 3.82 -7.76
CA LEU A 49 -5.36 2.50 -7.92
C LEU A 49 -6.88 2.63 -7.83
N ARG A 50 -7.60 1.70 -8.45
CA ARG A 50 -9.08 1.73 -8.47
C ARG A 50 -9.62 0.96 -7.26
N VAL A 51 -10.56 1.56 -6.53
CA VAL A 51 -11.24 0.90 -5.41
C VAL A 51 -11.99 -0.36 -5.87
N SER A 52 -12.52 -0.35 -7.10
CA SER A 52 -13.22 -1.51 -7.68
C SER A 52 -12.33 -2.74 -7.90
N GLU A 53 -11.01 -2.56 -7.90
CA GLU A 53 -10.03 -3.62 -8.21
C GLU A 53 -9.35 -4.17 -6.95
N CYS A 54 -9.78 -3.78 -5.74
CA CYS A 54 -9.18 -4.21 -4.48
C CYS A 54 -9.07 -5.75 -4.34
N ASP A 55 -10.05 -6.51 -4.83
CA ASP A 55 -10.00 -7.98 -4.81
C ASP A 55 -8.89 -8.52 -5.73
N ASN A 56 -8.65 -7.86 -6.87
CA ASN A 56 -7.57 -8.23 -7.79
C ASN A 56 -6.21 -7.91 -7.19
N TYR A 57 -6.07 -6.75 -6.53
CA TYR A 57 -4.84 -6.41 -5.79
C TYR A 57 -4.57 -7.40 -4.67
N ALA A 58 -5.60 -7.77 -3.89
CA ALA A 58 -5.50 -8.75 -2.81
C ALA A 58 -4.99 -10.10 -3.32
N PHE A 59 -5.56 -10.58 -4.44
CA PHE A 59 -5.11 -11.79 -5.10
C PHE A 59 -3.65 -11.70 -5.57
N ALA A 60 -3.26 -10.57 -6.18
CA ALA A 60 -1.91 -10.37 -6.71
C ALA A 60 -0.84 -10.38 -5.62
N ILE A 61 -1.07 -9.67 -4.51
CA ILE A 61 -0.11 -9.55 -3.40
C ILE A 61 -0.31 -10.61 -2.31
N ARG A 62 -1.24 -11.55 -2.52
CA ARG A 62 -1.52 -12.69 -1.63
C ARG A 62 -1.90 -12.27 -0.21
N THR A 63 -2.84 -11.33 -0.12
CA THR A 63 -3.45 -10.89 1.14
C THR A 63 -4.97 -10.95 1.06
N GLU A 64 -5.64 -10.59 2.16
CA GLU A 64 -7.08 -10.46 2.24
C GLU A 64 -7.52 -9.07 1.75
N ALA A 65 -8.63 -8.99 1.01
CA ALA A 65 -9.20 -7.71 0.57
C ALA A 65 -9.55 -6.77 1.75
N SER A 66 -9.83 -7.37 2.92
CA SER A 66 -10.04 -6.62 4.16
C SER A 66 -8.77 -5.90 4.65
N THR A 67 -7.58 -6.47 4.45
CA THR A 67 -6.30 -5.84 4.78
C THR A 67 -6.10 -4.57 3.94
N ILE A 68 -6.31 -4.66 2.63
CA ILE A 68 -6.23 -3.51 1.71
C ILE A 68 -7.28 -2.46 2.10
N SER A 69 -8.53 -2.87 2.30
CA SER A 69 -9.63 -1.96 2.66
C SER A 69 -9.33 -1.17 3.94
N ARG A 70 -8.74 -1.81 4.95
CA ARG A 70 -8.33 -1.13 6.18
C ARG A 70 -7.18 -0.15 5.95
N LEU A 71 -6.19 -0.51 5.14
CA LEU A 71 -5.08 0.40 4.81
C LEU A 71 -5.55 1.67 4.11
N ILE A 72 -6.48 1.55 3.16
CA ILE A 72 -7.03 2.67 2.41
C ILE A 72 -7.81 3.63 3.33
N ASN A 73 -8.58 3.10 4.29
CA ASN A 73 -9.60 3.89 4.99
C ASN A 73 -9.26 4.22 6.46
N ASP A 74 -8.47 3.42 7.17
CA ASP A 74 -8.36 3.52 8.63
C ASP A 74 -7.14 4.34 9.11
N PHE A 75 -6.16 4.59 8.24
CA PHE A 75 -4.84 5.09 8.65
C PHE A 75 -4.43 6.41 8.01
N ASP A 76 -5.29 7.03 7.19
CA ASP A 76 -5.01 8.29 6.50
C ASP A 76 -3.74 8.20 5.61
N LEU A 77 -3.51 7.04 5.00
CA LEU A 77 -2.33 6.76 4.17
C LEU A 77 -2.53 7.14 2.70
N PHE A 78 -3.78 7.18 2.24
CA PHE A 78 -4.17 7.38 0.85
C PHE A 78 -5.25 8.45 0.72
N ILE A 79 -5.27 9.16 -0.41
CA ILE A 79 -6.36 10.08 -0.75
C ILE A 79 -7.39 9.28 -1.53
N ASN A 80 -8.45 8.85 -0.87
CA ASN A 80 -9.50 8.05 -1.48
C ASN A 80 -10.74 8.91 -1.80
N ASP A 81 -11.15 8.95 -3.08
CA ASP A 81 -12.36 9.65 -3.54
C ASP A 81 -13.58 8.73 -3.74
N GLY A 82 -13.42 7.44 -3.48
CA GLY A 82 -14.43 6.39 -3.64
C GLY A 82 -14.36 5.63 -4.98
N GLU A 83 -13.72 6.20 -6.00
CA GLU A 83 -13.39 5.52 -7.25
C GLU A 83 -11.91 5.10 -7.27
N LYS A 84 -11.04 5.99 -6.80
CA LYS A 84 -9.59 5.85 -6.79
C LYS A 84 -9.00 6.22 -5.43
N PHE A 85 -7.86 5.61 -5.12
CA PHE A 85 -7.06 5.92 -3.94
C PHE A 85 -5.57 5.98 -4.28
#